data_AF-A0A0Q6MEU4-F1
#
_entry.id   AF-A0A0Q6MEU4-F1
#
_cell.length_a   1.000
_cell.length_b   1.000
_cell.length_c   1.000
_cell.angle_alpha   90.00
_cell.angle_beta   90.00
_cell.angle_gamma   90.00
#
_symmetry.space_group_name_H-M   'P 1'
#
loop_
_entity.id
_entity.type
_entity.pdbx_description
1 polymer ?
#
loop_
_entity_poly.entity_id
_entity_poly.type
_entity_poly.pdbx_seq_one_letter_code
_entity_poly.pdbx_strand_id
1 'polypeptide(L)'
;MGYIPAFNDADGNLFGLFSLQWYDDLLHAFSGVWALAAAFISHRQAVFYFKLFGSVYLFDGVLGLITGSGCLDAGIFINGFRSLNDIEFPARFFANLPHIVIGGFAVYVGFWLAKRVHDHFATA
;
A
#
# COMPACT_ATOMS: atom_id res chain seq x y z
N MET A 1 0.44 -8.55 -11.93
CA MET A 1 0.61 -9.99 -11.60
C MET A 1 -0.72 -10.73 -11.58
N GLY A 2 -1.78 -10.18 -10.97
CA GLY A 2 -3.12 -10.79 -10.94
C GLY A 2 -3.73 -11.17 -12.29
N TYR A 3 -3.31 -10.52 -13.38
CA TYR A 3 -3.76 -10.85 -14.74
C TYR A 3 -3.01 -12.01 -15.43
N ILE A 4 -2.01 -12.60 -14.76
CA ILE A 4 -1.25 -13.74 -15.28
C ILE A 4 -1.85 -15.01 -14.68
N PRO A 5 -2.51 -15.88 -15.46
CA PRO A 5 -3.22 -17.05 -14.94
C PRO A 5 -2.34 -17.97 -14.10
N ALA A 6 -1.06 -18.10 -14.43
CA ALA A 6 -0.10 -18.95 -13.72
C ALA A 6 0.14 -18.54 -12.25
N PHE A 7 -0.22 -17.33 -11.85
CA PHE A 7 -0.09 -16.86 -10.47
C PHE A 7 -1.39 -16.87 -9.69
N ASN A 8 -2.52 -17.23 -10.31
CA ASN A 8 -3.80 -17.34 -9.62
C ASN A 8 -4.11 -18.80 -9.33
N ASP A 9 -4.68 -19.05 -8.15
CA ASP A 9 -5.25 -20.36 -7.83
C ASP A 9 -6.60 -20.59 -8.54
N ALA A 10 -7.22 -21.73 -8.27
CA ALA A 10 -8.51 -22.10 -8.87
C ALA A 10 -9.66 -21.16 -8.47
N ASP A 11 -9.53 -20.47 -7.34
CA ASP A 11 -10.52 -19.53 -6.80
C ASP A 11 -10.25 -18.07 -7.22
N GLY A 12 -9.19 -17.84 -8.02
CA GLY A 12 -8.83 -16.52 -8.53
C GLY A 12 -8.05 -15.65 -7.53
N ASN A 13 -7.42 -16.26 -6.51
CA ASN A 13 -6.53 -15.55 -5.59
C ASN A 13 -5.09 -15.57 -6.11
N LEU A 14 -4.46 -14.40 -6.10
CA LEU A 14 -3.05 -14.23 -6.43
C LEU A 14 -2.18 -14.91 -5.36
N PHE A 15 -1.44 -15.93 -5.78
CA PHE A 15 -0.63 -16.81 -4.92
C PHE A 15 -1.41 -17.46 -3.77
N GLY A 16 -2.74 -17.59 -3.89
CA GLY A 16 -3.60 -18.09 -2.81
C GLY A 16 -3.82 -17.12 -1.64
N LEU A 17 -3.47 -15.84 -1.80
CA LEU A 17 -3.48 -14.87 -0.70
C LEU A 17 -4.64 -13.88 -0.76
N PHE A 18 -4.95 -13.33 -1.92
CA PHE A 18 -5.98 -12.30 -2.10
C PHE A 18 -6.48 -12.27 -3.54
N SER A 19 -7.72 -11.85 -3.75
CA SER A 19 -8.30 -11.65 -5.08
C SER A 19 -8.30 -10.16 -5.44
N LEU A 20 -7.76 -9.81 -6.61
CA LEU A 20 -7.77 -8.43 -7.12
C LEU A 20 -9.18 -8.05 -7.59
N GLN A 21 -9.73 -6.97 -7.05
CA GLN A 21 -10.97 -6.39 -7.53
C GLN A 21 -10.70 -5.21 -8.48
N TRP A 22 -11.66 -4.93 -9.37
CA TRP A 22 -11.52 -3.84 -10.34
C TRP A 22 -11.34 -2.46 -9.66
N TYR A 23 -11.89 -2.28 -8.46
CA TYR A 23 -11.75 -1.04 -7.70
C TYR A 23 -10.35 -0.92 -7.07
N ASP A 24 -9.68 -2.04 -6.76
CA ASP A 24 -8.28 -2.03 -6.34
C ASP A 24 -7.41 -1.52 -7.50
N ASP A 25 -7.62 -2.04 -8.70
CA ASP A 25 -6.90 -1.59 -9.90
C ASP A 25 -7.13 -0.10 -10.18
N LEU A 26 -8.37 0.38 -10.00
CA LEU A 26 -8.68 1.80 -10.16
C LEU A 26 -7.95 2.66 -9.13
N LEU A 27 -7.90 2.23 -7.86
CA LEU A 27 -7.16 2.91 -6.79
C LEU A 27 -5.67 2.99 -7.10
N HIS A 28 -5.07 1.88 -7.58
CA HIS A 28 -3.67 1.84 -7.98
C HIS A 28 -3.40 2.74 -9.19
N ALA A 29 -4.26 2.72 -10.21
CA ALA A 29 -4.13 3.57 -11.38
C ALA A 29 -4.20 5.06 -11.02
N PHE A 30 -5.19 5.44 -10.20
CA PHE A 30 -5.32 6.82 -9.71
C PHE A 30 -4.08 7.25 -8.92
N SER A 31 -3.62 6.42 -7.99
CA SER A 31 -2.43 6.72 -7.20
C SER A 31 -1.18 6.85 -8.07
N GLY A 32 -1.00 5.97 -9.07
CA GLY A 32 0.10 6.04 -10.02
C GLY A 32 0.10 7.33 -10.86
N VAL A 33 -1.07 7.74 -11.37
CA VAL A 33 -1.22 9.03 -12.09
C VAL A 33 -0.92 10.21 -11.17
N TRP A 34 -1.38 10.16 -9.91
CA TRP A 34 -1.09 11.21 -8.94
C TRP A 34 0.41 11.28 -8.60
N ALA A 35 1.07 10.14 -8.41
CA ALA A 35 2.52 10.06 -8.20
C ALA A 35 3.29 10.70 -9.36
N LEU A 36 2.90 10.36 -10.60
CA LEU A 36 3.51 10.89 -11.82
C LEU A 36 3.32 12.41 -11.91
N ALA A 37 2.10 12.89 -11.69
CA ALA A 37 1.81 14.33 -11.69
C ALA A 37 2.61 15.05 -10.60
N ALA A 38 2.66 14.51 -9.38
CA ALA A 38 3.40 15.08 -8.26
C ALA A 38 4.90 15.21 -8.57
N ALA A 39 5.47 14.21 -9.26
CA ALA A 39 6.87 14.23 -9.70
C ALA A 39 7.16 15.34 -10.72
N PHE A 40 6.23 15.62 -11.65
CA PHE A 40 6.40 16.67 -12.65
C PHE A 40 6.07 18.09 -12.13
N ILE A 41 5.22 18.22 -11.11
CA ILE A 41 4.80 19.54 -10.62
C ILE A 41 5.88 20.18 -9.75
N SER A 42 6.33 19.52 -8.68
CA SER A 42 7.39 20.05 -7.81
C SER A 42 7.86 19.04 -6.76
N HIS A 43 9.04 19.27 -6.19
CA HIS A 43 9.54 18.55 -5.02
C HIS A 43 8.53 18.54 -3.86
N ARG A 44 7.87 19.68 -3.58
CA ARG A 44 6.87 19.78 -2.50
C ARG A 44 5.69 18.81 -2.73
N GLN A 45 5.23 18.68 -3.98
CA GLN A 45 4.13 17.76 -4.32
C GLN A 45 4.56 16.30 -4.20
N ALA A 46 5.77 15.95 -4.68
CA ALA A 46 6.31 14.60 -4.50
C ALA A 46 6.43 14.22 -3.02
N VAL A 47 6.96 15.12 -2.17
CA VAL A 47 7.03 14.91 -0.72
C VAL A 47 5.65 14.77 -0.10
N PHE A 48 4.68 15.59 -0.52
CA PHE A 48 3.29 15.48 -0.04
C PHE A 48 2.67 14.12 -0.39
N TYR A 49 2.85 13.64 -1.62
CA TYR A 49 2.42 12.31 -2.04
C TYR A 49 3.04 11.22 -1.15
N PHE A 50 4.36 11.23 -0.95
CA PHE A 50 5.04 10.24 -0.09
C PHE A 50 4.55 10.28 1.36
N LYS A 51 4.27 11.47 1.90
CA LYS A 51 3.70 11.60 3.25
C LYS A 51 2.28 11.04 3.33
N LEU A 52 1.39 11.49 2.46
CA LEU A 52 -0.03 11.15 2.55
C LEU A 52 -0.29 9.72 2.09
N PHE A 53 0.07 9.40 0.84
CA PHE A 53 -0.12 8.05 0.32
C PHE A 53 0.69 7.03 1.12
N GLY A 54 1.96 7.33 1.44
CA GLY A 54 2.79 6.43 2.24
C GLY A 54 2.21 6.12 3.61
N SER A 55 1.67 7.13 4.32
CA SER A 55 1.05 6.91 5.64
C SER A 55 -0.21 6.07 5.54
N VAL A 56 -1.07 6.36 4.56
CA VAL A 56 -2.32 5.60 4.33
C VAL A 56 -2.00 4.15 3.95
N TYR A 57 -1.03 3.93 3.07
CA TYR A 57 -0.63 2.60 2.60
C TYR A 57 0.02 1.77 3.71
N LEU A 58 0.87 2.39 4.55
CA LEU A 58 1.42 1.73 5.73
C LEU A 58 0.34 1.41 6.76
N PHE A 59 -0.57 2.35 7.02
CA PHE A 59 -1.68 2.15 7.93
C PHE A 59 -2.55 0.96 7.50
N ASP A 60 -2.85 0.87 6.20
CA ASP A 60 -3.61 -0.23 5.62
C ASP A 60 -2.94 -1.60 5.86
N GLY A 61 -1.64 -1.71 5.58
CA GLY A 61 -0.90 -2.96 5.83
C GLY A 61 -0.81 -3.34 7.31
N VAL A 62 -0.67 -2.36 8.21
CA VAL A 62 -0.68 -2.61 9.67
C VAL A 62 -2.08 -3.04 10.13
N LEU A 63 -3.12 -2.36 9.64
CA LEU A 63 -4.51 -2.69 9.93
C LEU A 63 -4.81 -4.12 9.48
N GLY A 64 -4.55 -4.45 8.21
CA GLY A 64 -4.81 -5.78 7.66
C GLY A 64 -4.00 -6.89 8.34
N LEU A 65 -2.79 -6.60 8.82
CA LEU A 65 -2.03 -7.56 9.63
C LEU A 65 -2.71 -7.84 10.98
N ILE A 66 -3.24 -6.81 11.64
CA ILE A 66 -3.88 -6.93 12.96
C ILE A 66 -5.28 -7.53 12.84
N THR A 67 -6.09 -7.04 11.90
CA THR A 67 -7.52 -7.34 11.79
C THR A 67 -7.83 -8.44 10.79
N GLY A 68 -6.88 -8.80 9.92
CA GLY A 68 -7.12 -9.69 8.78
C GLY A 68 -7.87 -9.04 7.61
N SER A 69 -8.16 -7.74 7.68
CA SER A 69 -8.93 -7.00 6.67
C SER A 69 -8.34 -5.61 6.39
N GLY A 70 -8.11 -5.30 5.12
CA GLY A 70 -7.66 -3.98 4.67
C GLY A 70 -8.77 -2.92 4.70
N CYS A 71 -8.38 -1.65 4.66
CA CYS A 71 -9.27 -0.50 4.51
C CYS A 71 -9.32 -0.02 3.05
N LEU A 72 -8.18 -0.06 2.34
CA LEU A 72 -8.05 0.43 0.96
C LEU A 72 -8.77 -0.45 -0.05
N ASP A 73 -8.89 -1.74 0.22
CA ASP A 73 -9.72 -2.70 -0.52
C ASP A 73 -11.17 -2.74 0.00
N ALA A 74 -11.54 -1.81 0.89
CA ALA A 74 -12.79 -1.81 1.64
C ALA A 74 -13.09 -3.09 2.46
N GLY A 75 -12.10 -3.97 2.64
CA GLY A 75 -12.26 -5.30 3.23
C GLY A 75 -12.81 -5.27 4.65
N ILE A 76 -12.42 -4.27 5.46
CA ILE A 76 -12.91 -4.10 6.83
C ILE A 76 -14.39 -3.71 6.89
N PHE A 77 -14.90 -3.03 5.85
CA PHE A 77 -16.31 -2.63 5.78
C PHE A 77 -17.19 -3.76 5.24
N ILE A 78 -16.64 -4.62 4.38
CA ILE A 78 -17.36 -5.74 3.76
C ILE A 78 -17.33 -6.99 4.66
N ASN A 79 -16.15 -7.32 5.19
CA ASN A 79 -15.89 -8.57 5.91
C ASN A 79 -15.72 -8.39 7.42
N GLY A 80 -15.62 -7.15 7.91
CA GLY A 80 -15.34 -6.88 9.32
C GLY A 80 -13.94 -7.34 9.74
N PHE A 81 -13.79 -7.65 11.03
CA PHE A 81 -12.54 -8.18 11.59
C PHE A 81 -12.52 -9.69 11.41
N ARG A 82 -11.45 -10.21 10.81
CA ARG A 82 -11.27 -11.64 10.57
C ARG A 82 -10.34 -12.21 11.62
N SER A 83 -10.72 -13.32 12.27
CA SER A 83 -9.93 -13.96 13.33
C SER A 83 -8.86 -14.92 12.76
N LEU A 84 -7.86 -15.32 13.56
CA LEU A 84 -6.83 -16.27 13.11
C LEU A 84 -7.38 -17.66 12.73
N ASN A 85 -8.61 -17.98 13.14
CA ASN A 85 -9.32 -19.20 12.73
C ASN A 85 -9.93 -19.07 11.31
N ASP A 86 -10.03 -17.86 10.78
CA ASP A 86 -10.59 -17.54 9.45
C ASP A 86 -9.47 -17.31 8.43
N ILE A 87 -8.47 -16.51 8.78
CA ILE A 87 -7.23 -16.37 7.98
C ILE A 87 -6.03 -16.63 8.87
N GLU A 88 -5.22 -17.62 8.49
CA GLU A 88 -3.98 -17.95 9.18
C GLU A 88 -2.97 -16.80 9.15
N PHE A 89 -2.13 -16.71 10.19
CA PHE A 89 -1.15 -15.63 10.32
C PHE A 89 -0.19 -15.48 9.12
N PRO A 90 0.39 -16.55 8.53
CA PRO A 90 1.27 -16.41 7.38
C PRO A 90 0.58 -15.76 6.18
N ALA A 91 -0.67 -16.15 5.89
CA ALA A 91 -1.44 -15.55 4.80
C ALA A 91 -1.67 -14.06 5.03
N ARG A 92 -2.05 -13.65 6.25
CA ARG A 92 -2.16 -12.21 6.61
C ARG A 92 -0.85 -11.48 6.42
N PHE A 93 0.24 -12.05 6.90
CA PHE A 93 1.54 -11.43 6.84
C PHE A 93 1.95 -11.17 5.39
N PHE A 94 1.89 -12.19 4.52
CA PHE A 94 2.31 -12.05 3.13
C PHE A 94 1.34 -11.22 2.28
N ALA A 95 0.03 -11.24 2.56
CA ALA A 95 -0.93 -10.36 1.89
C ALA A 95 -0.67 -8.87 2.21
N ASN A 96 -0.26 -8.55 3.45
CA ASN A 96 -0.04 -7.18 3.89
C ASN A 96 1.41 -6.70 3.74
N LEU A 97 2.37 -7.61 3.50
CA LEU A 97 3.79 -7.27 3.39
C LEU A 97 4.09 -6.20 2.32
N PRO A 98 3.48 -6.21 1.11
CA PRO A 98 3.69 -5.16 0.12
C PRO A 98 3.31 -3.77 0.65
N HIS A 99 2.17 -3.66 1.35
CA HIS A 99 1.67 -2.41 1.94
C HIS A 99 2.63 -1.88 3.02
N ILE A 100 3.11 -2.78 3.88
CA ILE A 100 4.06 -2.42 4.96
C ILE A 100 5.39 -1.95 4.38
N VAL A 101 5.96 -2.68 3.42
CA VAL A 101 7.29 -2.36 2.86
C VAL A 101 7.24 -1.08 2.03
N ILE A 102 6.28 -0.96 1.11
CA ILE A 102 6.16 0.20 0.22
C ILE A 102 5.71 1.42 1.02
N GLY A 103 4.71 1.27 1.88
CA GLY A 103 4.21 2.34 2.74
C GLY A 103 5.28 2.82 3.73
N GLY A 104 5.98 1.89 4.37
CA GLY A 104 7.10 2.20 5.28
C GLY A 104 8.23 2.96 4.58
N PHE A 105 8.61 2.53 3.38
CA PHE A 105 9.61 3.25 2.58
C PHE A 105 9.12 4.65 2.18
N ALA A 106 7.86 4.78 1.75
CA ALA A 106 7.27 6.07 1.39
C ALA A 106 7.21 7.03 2.59
N VAL A 107 6.84 6.55 3.79
CA VAL A 107 6.88 7.34 5.03
C VAL A 107 8.31 7.78 5.35
N TYR A 108 9.28 6.87 5.27
CA TYR A 108 10.68 7.20 5.46
C TYR A 108 11.15 8.30 4.50
N VAL A 109 10.80 8.19 3.21
CA VAL A 109 11.13 9.22 2.22
C VAL A 109 10.46 10.55 2.54
N GLY A 110 9.15 10.52 2.79
CA GLY A 110 8.33 11.71 2.98
C GLY A 110 8.66 12.51 4.24
N PHE A 111 8.96 11.84 5.36
CA PHE A 111 9.17 12.50 6.65
C PHE A 111 10.64 12.69 7.03
N TRP A 112 11.52 11.76 6.64
CA TRP A 112 12.92 11.79 7.07
C TRP A 112 13.87 12.19 5.95
N LEU A 113 13.87 11.47 4.82
CA LEU A 113 14.85 11.70 3.75
C LEU A 113 14.65 13.08 3.11
N ALA A 114 13.41 13.44 2.79
CA ALA A 114 13.08 14.73 2.20
C ALA A 114 13.55 15.91 3.06
N LYS A 115 13.42 15.80 4.39
CA LYS A 115 13.91 16.82 5.32
C LYS A 115 15.44 16.91 5.28
N ARG A 116 16.14 15.77 5.38
CA ARG A 116 17.61 15.76 5.36
C ARG A 116 18.19 16.34 4.07
N VAL A 117 17.60 16.01 2.93
CA VAL A 117 18.03 16.54 1.63
C VAL A 117 17.83 18.05 1.57
N HIS A 118 16.68 18.55 2.01
CA HIS A 118 16.42 19.99 2.08
C HIS A 118 17.42 20.72 2.99
N ASP A 119 17.65 20.20 4.19
CA ASP A 119 18.56 20.79 5.16
C ASP A 119 20.01 20.84 4.62
N HIS A 120 20.47 19.79 3.92
CA HIS A 120 21.80 19.75 3.30
C HIS A 120 22.01 20.87 2.26
N PHE A 121 21.05 21.06 1.35
CA PHE A 121 21.12 22.10 0.32
C PHE A 121 20.88 23.51 0.86
N ALA A 122 20.21 23.66 2.01
CA ALA A 122 20.04 24.97 2.65
C ALA A 122 21.31 25.47 3.35
N THR A 123 22.25 24.56 3.64
CA THR A 123 23.52 24.87 4.33
C THR A 123 24.75 24.93 3.41
N ALA A 124 24.59 24.55 2.14
CA ALA A 124 25.65 24.56 1.12
C ALA A 124 25.66 25.90 0.36
#